data_AF-A0A7W1LTB9-F1
#
_entry.id   AF-A0A7W1LTB9-F1
#
_cell.length_a   1.000
_cell.length_b   1.000
_cell.length_c   1.000
_cell.angle_alpha   90.00
_cell.angle_beta   90.00
_cell.angle_gamma   90.00
#
_symmetry.space_group_name_H-M   'P 1'
#
loop_
_entity.id
_entity.type
_entity.pdbx_description
1 polymer ?
#
loop_
_entity_poly.entity_id
_entity_poly.type
_entity_poly.pdbx_seq_one_letter_code
_entity_poly.pdbx_strand_id
1 'polypeptide(L)' 'MVDERRFLNRELSWLDFDARVLELASEQGIPLLERAKFCAIFSSNLDEFFMVRVAALKDQLAAGIERTSVDGRTP' A
#
# COMPACT_ATOMS: atom_id res chain seq x y z
N MET A 1 -10.16 19.71 -17.13
CA MET A 1 -8.88 19.40 -16.46
C MET A 1 -9.22 18.83 -15.08
N VAL A 2 -9.12 17.51 -14.90
CA VAL A 2 -9.20 16.91 -13.56
C VAL A 2 -7.95 17.37 -12.83
N ASP A 3 -8.10 17.95 -11.63
CA ASP A 3 -6.95 18.34 -10.83
C ASP A 3 -6.41 17.07 -10.17
N GLU A 4 -5.26 16.60 -10.66
CA GLU A 4 -4.55 15.38 -10.22
C GLU A 4 -4.26 15.40 -8.71
N ARG A 5 -4.21 16.58 -8.08
CA ARG A 5 -4.00 16.72 -6.63
C ARG A 5 -5.21 16.29 -5.78
N ARG A 6 -6.38 16.07 -6.39
CA ARG A 6 -7.58 15.62 -5.69
C ARG A 6 -7.65 14.11 -5.48
N PHE A 7 -6.83 13.33 -6.19
CA PHE A 7 -6.86 11.87 -6.10
C PHE A 7 -5.51 11.36 -5.62
N LEU A 8 -5.55 10.47 -4.64
CA LEU A 8 -4.37 9.75 -4.17
C LEU A 8 -4.22 8.47 -4.99
N ASN A 9 -2.97 8.09 -5.24
CA ASN A 9 -2.67 6.79 -5.82
C ASN A 9 -3.17 5.70 -4.86
N ARG A 10 -3.85 4.68 -5.38
CA ARG A 10 -4.45 3.63 -4.55
C ARG A 10 -3.37 2.79 -3.88
N GLU A 11 -2.33 2.42 -4.60
CA GLU A 11 -1.26 1.57 -4.12
C GLU A 11 -0.41 2.30 -3.09
N LEU A 12 -0.11 3.59 -3.31
CA LEU A 12 0.56 4.41 -2.30
C LEU A 12 -0.31 4.63 -1.05
N SER A 13 -1.61 4.88 -1.21
CA SER A 13 -2.52 5.03 -0.06
C SER A 13 -2.61 3.75 0.77
N TRP A 14 -2.51 2.58 0.11
CA TRP A 14 -2.46 1.30 0.79
C TRP A 14 -1.15 1.15 1.58
N LEU A 15 -0.01 1.55 1.00
CA LEU A 15 1.27 1.55 1.71
C LEU A 15 1.29 2.52 2.89
N ASP A 16 0.67 3.70 2.76
CA ASP A 16 0.53 4.66 3.87
C ASP A 16 -0.31 4.08 5.03
N PHE A 17 -1.36 3.32 4.69
CA PHE A 17 -2.14 2.59 5.69
C PHE A 17 -1.27 1.55 6.42
N ASP A 18 -0.51 0.74 5.69
CA ASP A 18 0.30 -0.31 6.30
C ASP A 18 1.51 0.25 7.07
N ALA A 19 2.04 1.40 6.64
CA ALA A 19 3.01 2.17 7.41
C ALA A 19 2.45 2.58 8.78
N ARG A 20 1.18 2.99 8.85
CA ARG A 20 0.53 3.29 10.14
C ARG A 20 0.38 2.05 11.02
N VAL A 21 0.15 0.87 10.44
CA VAL A 21 0.14 -0.40 11.20
C VAL A 21 1.53 -0.67 11.80
N LEU A 22 2.60 -0.42 11.04
CA LEU A 22 3.97 -0.58 11.52
C LEU A 22 4.33 0.43 12.62
N GLU A 23 3.83 1.66 12.54
CA GLU A 23 4.00 2.65 13.61
C GLU A 23 3.42 2.16 14.95
N LEU A 24 2.22 1.55 14.92
CA LEU A 24 1.61 0.96 16.12
C LEU A 24 2.47 -0.17 16.71
N ALA A 25 3.17 -0.93 15.87
CA ALA A 25 4.10 -1.95 16.36
C ALA A 25 5.31 -1.37 17.14
N SER A 26 5.62 -0.09 16.93
CA SER A 26 6.75 0.61 17.56
C SER A 26 6.34 1.51 18.73
N GLU A 27 5.04 1.68 18.97
CA GLU A 27 4.54 2.63 19.96
C GLU A 27 4.66 2.10 21.40
N GLN A 28 5.48 2.74 22.22
CA GLN A 28 5.80 2.29 23.60
C GLN A 28 4.59 2.27 24.55
N GLY A 29 3.54 3.04 24.25
CA GLY A 29 2.29 3.03 25.01
C GLY A 29 1.42 1.78 24.79
N ILE A 30 1.75 0.96 23.80
CA ILE A 30 1.00 -0.24 23.45
C ILE A 30 1.66 -1.47 24.12
N PRO A 31 0.89 -2.36 24.78
CA PRO A 31 1.43 -3.56 25.40
C PRO A 31 2.27 -4.40 24.42
N LEU A 32 3.36 -5.00 24.93
CA LEU A 32 4.33 -5.70 24.08
C LEU A 32 3.71 -6.78 23.18
N LEU A 33 2.72 -7.53 23.68
CA LEU A 33 2.04 -8.55 22.90
C LEU A 33 1.20 -7.94 21.76
N GLU A 34 0.54 -6.80 21.99
CA GLU A 34 -0.23 -6.11 20.95
C GLU A 34 0.69 -5.54 19.87
N ARG A 35 1.87 -5.02 20.25
CA ARG A 35 2.90 -4.62 19.29
C ARG A 35 3.39 -5.80 18.43
N ALA A 36 3.58 -6.98 19.02
CA ALA A 36 3.95 -8.18 18.27
C ALA A 36 2.85 -8.61 17.29
N LYS A 37 1.57 -8.46 17.67
CA LYS A 37 0.45 -8.68 16.75
C LYS A 37 0.47 -7.68 15.59
N PHE A 38 0.74 -6.40 15.84
CA PHE A 38 0.89 -5.41 14.77
C PHE A 38 2.04 -5.75 13.80
N CYS A 39 3.17 -6.28 14.27
CA CYS A 39 4.21 -6.81 13.38
C CYS A 39 3.70 -7.93 12.46
N ALA A 40 2.92 -8.87 13.01
CA ALA A 40 2.35 -9.98 12.24
C ALA A 40 1.28 -9.51 11.23
N ILE A 41 0.48 -8.52 11.61
CA ILE A 41 -0.53 -7.90 10.74
C ILE A 41 0.17 -7.17 9.59
N PHE A 42 1.13 -6.30 9.89
CA PHE A 42 1.95 -5.61 8.87
C PHE A 42 2.58 -6.61 7.90
N SER A 43 3.18 -7.68 8.40
CA SER A 43 3.82 -8.69 7.53
C SER A 43 2.82 -9.38 6.61
N SER A 44 1.65 -9.77 7.14
CA SER A 44 0.58 -10.40 6.35
C SER A 44 0.02 -9.45 5.29
N ASN A 45 -0.19 -8.18 5.65
CA ASN A 45 -0.65 -7.16 4.74
C ASN A 45 0.36 -6.97 3.60
N LEU A 46 1.64 -6.82 3.94
CA LEU A 46 2.70 -6.61 2.95
C LEU A 46 2.79 -7.78 1.97
N ASP A 47 2.69 -9.02 2.44
CA ASP A 47 2.63 -10.22 1.60
C ASP A 47 1.45 -10.15 0.61
N GLU A 48 0.26 -9.78 1.08
CA GLU A 48 -0.93 -9.59 0.22
C GLU A 48 -0.69 -8.50 -0.83
N PHE A 49 -0.09 -7.37 -0.44
CA PHE A 49 0.23 -6.28 -1.37
C PHE A 49 1.14 -6.74 -2.49
N PHE A 50 2.19 -7.50 -2.20
CA PHE A 50 3.07 -8.03 -3.23
C PHE A 50 2.37 -9.08 -4.11
N MET A 51 1.64 -10.02 -3.50
CA MET A 51 0.96 -11.09 -4.24
C MET A 51 -0.15 -10.58 -5.15
N VAL A 52 -0.88 -9.53 -4.74
CA VAL A 52 -2.07 -9.06 -5.47
C VAL A 52 -1.78 -7.76 -6.23
N ARG A 53 -1.28 -6.71 -5.55
CA ARG A 53 -1.16 -5.38 -6.14
C ARG A 53 0.04 -5.28 -7.06
N VAL A 54 1.22 -5.67 -6.59
CA VAL A 54 2.45 -5.62 -7.40
C VAL A 54 2.35 -6.58 -8.59
N ALA A 55 1.77 -7.78 -8.41
CA ALA A 55 1.50 -8.70 -9.52
C ALA A 55 0.60 -8.06 -10.58
N ALA A 56 -0.52 -7.44 -10.18
CA ALA A 56 -1.42 -6.78 -11.12
C ALA A 56 -0.77 -5.62 -11.88
N LEU A 57 0.07 -4.80 -11.22
CA LEU A 57 0.84 -3.74 -11.89
C LEU A 57 1.81 -4.32 -12.91
N LYS A 58 2.52 -5.40 -12.57
CA LYS A 58 3.42 -6.09 -13.51
C LYS A 58 2.68 -6.66 -14.72
N ASP A 59 1.49 -7.23 -14.53
CA ASP A 59 0.66 -7.73 -15.63
C ASP A 59 0.21 -6.58 -16.55
N GLN A 60 -0.14 -5.42 -15.98
CA GLN A 60 -0.48 -4.22 -16.77
C GLN A 60 0.70 -3.72 -17.59
N LEU A 61 1.89 -3.66 -16.99
CA LEU A 61 3.13 -3.30 -17.67
C LEU A 61 3.45 -4.30 -18.80
N ALA A 62 3.35 -5.60 -18.54
CA ALA A 62 3.60 -6.65 -19.53
C ALA A 62 2.60 -6.61 -20.70
N ALA A 63 1.35 -6.21 -20.44
CA ALA A 63 0.33 -6.00 -21.45
C ALA A 63 0.47 -4.67 -22.23
N GLY A 64 1.46 -3.83 -21.89
CA GLY A 64 1.67 -2.53 -22.53
C GLY A 64 0.57 -1.51 -22.19
N ILE A 65 -0.08 -1.62 -21.04
CA ILE A 65 -1.12 -0.69 -20.61
C ILE A 65 -0.45 0.58 -20.08
N GLU A 66 -0.45 1.64 -20.90
CA GLU A 66 0.05 2.96 -20.52
C GLU A 66 -1.05 3.89 -19.95
N ARG A 67 -2.23 3.33 -19.64
CA ARG A 67 -3.36 4.13 -19.18
C ARG A 67 -3.00 4.81 -17.87
N THR A 68 -2.90 6.14 -17.93
CA THR A 68 -2.73 6.98 -16.75
C THR A 68 -3.92 6.82 -15.82
N SER A 69 -3.65 6.48 -14.56
CA SER A 69 -4.63 6.46 -13.48
C SER A 69 -5.11 7.89 -13.19
N VAL A 70 -6.22 8.00 -12.45
CA VAL A 70 -6.89 9.28 -12.13
C VAL A 70 -6.02 10.26 -11.34
N ASP A 71 -4.93 9.76 -10.74
CA ASP A 71 -3.90 10.48 -10.01
C ASP A 71 -2.69 10.89 -10.87
N GLY A 72 -2.76 10.69 -12.19
CA GLY A 72 -1.71 11.13 -13.12
C GLY A 72 -0.53 10.17 -13.26
N ARG A 73 -0.56 8.98 -12.63
CA ARG A 73 0.51 7.97 -12.70
C ARG A 73 0.21 6.87 -13.70
N THR A 74 1.24 6.37 -14.37
CA THR A 74 1.19 5.09 -15.10
C THR A 74 1.46 3.92 -14.13
N PRO A 75 1.06 2.69 -14.50
CA PRO A 75 1.43 1.48 -13.76
C PRO A 75 2.95 1.36 -13.53
#